data_AF-A0A1M7XZG5-F1
#
_entry.id   AF-A0A1M7XZG5-F1
#
_cell.length_a   1.000
_cell.length_b   1.000
_cell.length_c   1.000
_cell.angle_alpha   90.00
_cell.angle_beta   90.00
_cell.angle_gamma   90.00
#
_symmetry.space_group_name_H-M   'P 1'
#
loop_
_entity.id
_entity.type
_entity.pdbx_description
1 polymer ?
#
loop_
_entity_poly.entity_id
_entity_poly.type
_entity_poly.pdbx_seq_one_letter_code
_entity_poly.pdbx_strand_id
1 'polypeptide(L)'
;MNSIRKGLVLAAILSFVLACVMHYGFSVENGAYLLALPFDLTGKGLILLSLHSALGNVVAFILYFGISLIPMVFLIVRRRKGKKNKADIILFLITAYNFFLFYFFINPVTMTDKFFSYQAGLEMIPTLKAILVVFYISLWLGYLFICITERIMSPSSYHSSLYMNKLLKAFLLAGAVFYTVLFFYYYTIEMFIAIDKAAIEKFSETARIYPILDYILAGIPVVFTVLIFLEGANLLDAMKKEHLQEEENKAAINLGEAGKRCIYATVSCNILSNVIQLLLAKQLNNINFSANISFFPLVTALLSMILAAYFKEAWELKENDELFI
;
A
#
# COMPACT_ATOMS: atom_id res chain seq x y z
N MET A 1 1.49 21.31 -5.13
CA MET A 1 0.52 20.55 -4.31
C MET A 1 -0.81 20.23 -5.01
N ASN A 2 -1.46 21.18 -5.71
CA ASN A 2 -2.77 20.95 -6.37
C ASN A 2 -2.80 19.81 -7.40
N SER A 3 -1.74 19.63 -8.20
CA SER A 3 -1.66 18.52 -9.16
C SER A 3 -1.65 17.15 -8.46
N ILE A 4 -0.93 17.02 -7.34
CA ILE A 4 -0.88 15.78 -6.55
C ILE A 4 -2.25 15.46 -5.96
N ARG A 5 -2.95 16.45 -5.40
CA ARG A 5 -4.32 16.27 -4.87
C ARG A 5 -5.29 15.78 -5.94
N LYS A 6 -5.26 16.37 -7.15
CA LYS A 6 -6.05 15.90 -8.30
C LYS A 6 -5.68 14.46 -8.71
N GLY A 7 -4.39 14.14 -8.71
CA GLY A 7 -3.90 12.79 -8.97
C GLY A 7 -4.40 11.75 -7.96
N LEU A 8 -4.46 12.10 -6.67
CA LEU A 8 -5.01 11.22 -5.63
C LEU A 8 -6.51 11.00 -5.79
N VAL A 9 -7.28 12.03 -6.12
CA VAL A 9 -8.71 11.89 -6.44
C VAL A 9 -8.91 10.97 -7.64
N LEU A 10 -8.11 11.15 -8.70
CA LEU A 10 -8.16 10.27 -9.86
C LEU A 10 -7.79 8.82 -9.48
N ALA A 11 -6.76 8.62 -8.66
CA ALA A 11 -6.36 7.30 -8.17
C ALA A 11 -7.48 6.62 -7.35
N ALA A 12 -8.17 7.37 -6.49
CA ALA A 12 -9.32 6.89 -5.73
C ALA A 12 -10.45 6.43 -6.66
N ILE A 13 -10.82 7.26 -7.65
CA ILE A 13 -11.87 6.94 -8.62
C ILE A 13 -11.49 5.70 -9.45
N LEU A 14 -10.27 5.65 -9.98
CA LEU A 14 -9.80 4.51 -10.76
C LEU A 14 -9.75 3.23 -9.92
N SER A 15 -9.34 3.31 -8.65
CA SER A 15 -9.30 2.16 -7.75
C SER A 15 -10.70 1.64 -7.44
N PHE A 16 -11.66 2.53 -7.21
CA PHE A 16 -13.07 2.17 -7.00
C PHE A 16 -13.67 1.53 -8.26
N VAL A 17 -13.46 2.14 -9.44
CA VAL A 17 -13.93 1.58 -10.71
C VAL A 17 -13.30 0.21 -10.97
N LEU A 18 -12.00 0.05 -10.71
CA LEU A 18 -11.32 -1.23 -10.84
C LEU A 18 -11.92 -2.26 -9.87
N ALA A 19 -12.21 -1.90 -8.62
CA ALA A 19 -12.87 -2.79 -7.68
C ALA A 19 -14.26 -3.23 -8.18
N CYS A 20 -15.07 -2.32 -8.72
CA CYS A 20 -16.36 -2.66 -9.34
C CYS A 20 -16.20 -3.67 -10.49
N VAL A 21 -15.24 -3.42 -11.39
CA VAL A 21 -14.97 -4.31 -12.53
C VAL A 21 -14.49 -5.69 -12.05
N MET A 22 -13.62 -5.72 -11.05
CA MET A 22 -13.08 -6.96 -10.51
C MET A 22 -14.14 -7.79 -9.79
N HIS A 23 -14.99 -7.14 -8.98
CA HIS A 23 -16.04 -7.84 -8.25
C HIS A 23 -17.16 -8.32 -9.18
N TYR A 24 -17.78 -7.43 -9.95
CA TYR A 24 -18.94 -7.78 -10.78
C TYR A 24 -18.58 -8.40 -12.13
N GLY A 25 -17.41 -8.05 -12.69
CA GLY A 25 -16.98 -8.55 -14.00
C GLY A 25 -16.14 -9.82 -13.94
N PHE A 26 -15.39 -10.04 -12.85
CA PHE A 26 -14.49 -11.18 -12.68
C PHE A 26 -14.81 -12.05 -11.46
N SER A 27 -15.89 -11.76 -10.73
CA SER A 27 -16.33 -12.51 -9.55
C SER A 27 -15.22 -12.67 -8.50
N VAL A 28 -14.47 -11.59 -8.27
CA VAL A 28 -13.41 -11.58 -7.25
C VAL A 28 -14.01 -11.52 -5.86
N GLU A 29 -13.75 -12.57 -5.08
CA GLU A 29 -14.26 -12.76 -3.71
C GLU A 29 -13.27 -12.32 -2.61
N ASN A 30 -12.15 -11.70 -2.98
CA ASN A 30 -11.18 -11.20 -2.01
C ASN A 30 -10.38 -10.00 -2.57
N GLY A 31 -10.37 -8.89 -1.84
CA GLY A 31 -9.61 -7.69 -2.22
C GLY A 31 -8.10 -7.93 -2.37
N ALA A 32 -7.54 -8.95 -1.71
CA ALA A 32 -6.13 -9.32 -1.86
C ALA A 32 -5.79 -9.90 -3.24
N TYR A 33 -6.79 -10.32 -4.04
CA TYR A 33 -6.58 -10.87 -5.37
C TYR A 33 -5.89 -9.90 -6.34
N LEU A 34 -6.00 -8.58 -6.11
CA LEU A 34 -5.29 -7.57 -6.90
C LEU A 34 -3.78 -7.82 -6.95
N LEU A 35 -3.21 -8.35 -5.86
CA LEU A 35 -1.80 -8.65 -5.79
C LEU A 35 -1.42 -9.78 -6.77
N ALA A 36 -2.29 -10.78 -6.92
CA ALA A 36 -2.07 -11.94 -7.79
C ALA A 36 -2.45 -11.70 -9.25
N LEU A 37 -3.33 -10.73 -9.53
CA LEU A 37 -3.85 -10.45 -10.87
C LEU A 37 -2.75 -10.30 -11.94
N PRO A 38 -1.65 -9.52 -11.75
CA PRO A 38 -0.62 -9.38 -12.78
C PRO A 38 0.06 -10.72 -13.12
N PHE A 39 0.23 -11.59 -12.12
CA PHE A 39 0.84 -12.91 -12.30
C PHE A 39 -0.12 -13.87 -12.99
N ASP A 40 -1.41 -13.80 -12.67
CA ASP A 40 -2.46 -14.57 -13.34
C ASP A 40 -2.59 -14.20 -14.81
N LEU A 41 -2.59 -12.91 -15.15
CA LEU A 41 -2.61 -12.44 -16.53
C LEU A 41 -1.35 -12.90 -17.28
N THR A 42 -0.19 -12.81 -16.65
CA THR A 42 1.08 -13.26 -17.22
C THR A 42 1.06 -14.77 -17.47
N GLY A 43 0.65 -15.57 -16.49
CA GLY A 43 0.54 -17.02 -16.61
C GLY A 43 -0.42 -17.44 -17.71
N LYS A 44 -1.64 -16.90 -17.72
CA LYS A 44 -2.64 -17.17 -18.78
C LYS A 44 -2.14 -16.77 -20.16
N GLY A 45 -1.49 -15.62 -20.30
CA GLY A 45 -0.91 -15.17 -21.56
C GLY A 45 0.17 -16.12 -22.09
N LEU A 46 1.05 -16.62 -21.22
CA LEU A 46 2.08 -17.59 -21.57
C LEU A 46 1.48 -18.96 -21.96
N ILE A 47 0.45 -19.42 -21.26
CA ILE A 47 -0.30 -20.64 -21.62
C ILE A 47 -0.90 -20.49 -23.02
N LEU A 48 -1.61 -19.38 -23.27
CA LEU A 48 -2.26 -19.11 -24.57
C LEU A 48 -1.25 -19.12 -25.71
N LEU A 49 -0.09 -18.47 -25.54
CA LEU A 49 0.99 -18.48 -26.52
C LEU A 49 1.54 -19.89 -26.75
N SER A 50 1.77 -20.63 -25.66
CA SER A 50 2.36 -21.97 -25.71
C SER A 50 1.48 -22.98 -26.44
N LEU A 51 0.16 -22.90 -26.25
CA LEU A 51 -0.81 -23.81 -26.87
C LEU A 51 -1.15 -23.44 -28.32
N HIS A 52 -0.83 -22.22 -28.78
CA HIS A 52 -1.26 -21.74 -30.09
C HIS A 52 -0.47 -22.38 -31.26
N SER A 53 0.85 -22.53 -31.13
CA SER A 53 1.70 -23.13 -32.18
C SER A 53 3.09 -23.49 -31.63
N ALA A 54 3.87 -24.23 -32.41
CA ALA A 54 5.27 -24.52 -32.07
C ALA A 54 6.11 -23.24 -31.90
N LEU A 55 5.93 -22.25 -32.78
CA LEU A 55 6.56 -20.93 -32.64
C LEU A 55 6.08 -20.20 -31.38
N GLY A 56 4.77 -20.25 -31.11
CA GLY A 56 4.17 -19.68 -29.90
C GLY A 56 4.75 -20.26 -28.62
N ASN A 57 5.01 -21.57 -28.60
CA ASN A 57 5.68 -22.25 -27.49
C ASN A 57 7.12 -21.77 -27.27
N VAL A 58 7.90 -21.61 -28.33
CA VAL A 58 9.25 -21.03 -28.24
C VAL A 58 9.19 -19.61 -27.68
N VAL A 59 8.26 -18.78 -28.17
CA VAL A 59 8.08 -17.40 -27.68
C VAL A 59 7.67 -17.38 -26.21
N ALA A 60 6.73 -18.23 -25.79
CA ALA A 60 6.31 -18.35 -24.39
C ALA A 60 7.50 -18.71 -23.47
N PHE A 61 8.35 -19.64 -23.91
CA PHE A 61 9.56 -20.03 -23.17
C PHE A 61 10.56 -18.86 -23.04
N ILE A 62 10.81 -18.13 -24.13
CA ILE A 62 11.67 -16.95 -24.13
C ILE A 62 11.13 -15.87 -23.17
N LEU A 63 9.83 -15.60 -23.19
CA LEU A 63 9.20 -14.62 -22.30
C LEU A 63 9.25 -15.06 -20.84
N TYR A 64 8.97 -16.32 -20.55
CA TYR A 64 9.08 -16.89 -19.20
C TYR A 64 10.50 -16.71 -18.62
N PHE A 65 11.54 -17.06 -19.39
CA PHE A 65 12.93 -16.83 -18.97
C PHE A 65 13.26 -15.35 -18.86
N GLY A 66 12.84 -14.55 -19.84
CA GLY A 66 13.11 -13.11 -19.89
C GLY A 66 12.56 -12.38 -18.66
N ILE A 67 11.29 -12.63 -18.32
CA ILE A 67 10.63 -12.03 -17.14
C ILE A 67 11.28 -12.55 -15.85
N SER A 68 11.59 -13.85 -15.78
CA SER A 68 12.18 -14.44 -14.57
C SER A 68 13.59 -13.90 -14.28
N LEU A 69 14.36 -13.58 -15.31
CA LEU A 69 15.73 -13.07 -15.22
C LEU A 69 15.83 -11.55 -14.98
N ILE A 70 14.72 -10.80 -14.97
CA ILE A 70 14.74 -9.34 -14.74
C ILE A 70 15.58 -8.92 -13.50
N PRO A 71 15.45 -9.55 -12.32
CA PRO A 71 16.23 -9.15 -11.14
C PRO A 71 17.74 -9.37 -11.35
N MET A 72 18.13 -10.42 -12.08
CA MET A 72 19.51 -10.71 -12.41
C MET A 72 20.08 -9.72 -13.43
N VAL A 73 19.31 -9.35 -14.45
CA VAL A 73 19.70 -8.29 -15.39
C VAL A 73 19.90 -6.96 -14.65
N PHE A 74 18.99 -6.63 -13.73
CA PHE A 74 19.10 -5.45 -12.88
C PHE A 74 20.39 -5.46 -12.03
N LEU A 75 20.72 -6.61 -11.42
CA LEU A 75 21.98 -6.80 -10.70
C LEU A 75 23.20 -6.53 -11.59
N ILE A 76 23.23 -7.10 -12.80
CA ILE A 76 24.35 -6.93 -13.74
C ILE A 76 24.51 -5.45 -14.13
N VAL A 77 23.41 -4.77 -14.45
CA VAL A 77 23.41 -3.33 -14.78
C VAL A 77 23.92 -2.50 -13.60
N ARG A 78 23.49 -2.79 -12.37
CA ARG A 78 23.98 -2.10 -11.16
C ARG A 78 25.49 -2.28 -10.96
N ARG A 79 25.98 -3.51 -11.10
CA ARG A 79 27.42 -3.84 -10.96
C ARG A 79 28.26 -3.15 -12.02
N ARG A 80 27.80 -3.10 -13.28
CA ARG A 80 28.46 -2.35 -14.36
C ARG A 80 28.57 -0.85 -14.06
N LYS A 81 27.60 -0.28 -13.33
CA LYS A 81 27.60 1.12 -12.87
C LYS A 81 28.39 1.32 -11.56
N GLY A 82 29.11 0.31 -11.07
CA GLY A 82 29.88 0.39 -9.82
C GLY A 82 29.04 0.42 -8.54
N LYS A 83 27.72 0.21 -8.62
CA LYS A 83 26.78 0.37 -7.49
C LYS A 83 26.54 -0.95 -6.75
N LYS A 84 27.57 -1.44 -6.06
CA LYS A 84 27.49 -2.65 -5.23
C LYS A 84 26.73 -2.39 -3.93
N ASN A 85 25.90 -3.34 -3.52
CA ASN A 85 25.20 -3.31 -2.24
C ASN A 85 25.19 -4.73 -1.64
N LYS A 86 25.27 -4.88 -0.31
CA LYS A 86 25.30 -6.23 0.29
C LYS A 86 23.97 -6.96 0.07
N ALA A 87 22.86 -6.22 -0.05
CA ALA A 87 21.54 -6.73 -0.38
C ALA A 87 21.45 -7.35 -1.78
N ASP A 88 22.43 -7.13 -2.66
CA ASP A 88 22.46 -7.68 -4.02
C ASP A 88 22.33 -9.22 -4.06
N ILE A 89 22.68 -9.91 -2.96
CA ILE A 89 22.47 -11.36 -2.83
C ILE A 89 20.99 -11.76 -2.91
N ILE A 90 20.09 -10.89 -2.44
CA ILE A 90 18.64 -11.12 -2.47
C ILE A 90 18.13 -11.14 -3.92
N LEU A 91 18.77 -10.41 -4.85
CA LEU A 91 18.38 -10.44 -6.27
C LEU A 91 18.58 -11.82 -6.92
N PHE A 92 19.56 -12.61 -6.46
CA PHE A 92 19.70 -14.00 -6.90
C PHE A 92 18.54 -14.85 -6.39
N LEU A 93 18.17 -14.69 -5.11
CA LEU A 93 17.03 -15.38 -4.52
C LEU A 93 15.71 -15.02 -5.22
N ILE A 94 15.47 -13.73 -5.49
CA ILE A 94 14.30 -13.27 -6.25
C ILE A 94 14.29 -13.85 -7.66
N THR A 95 15.45 -13.97 -8.32
CA THR A 95 15.53 -14.58 -9.67
C THR A 95 15.13 -16.06 -9.63
N ALA A 96 15.67 -16.84 -8.69
CA ALA A 96 15.31 -18.25 -8.53
C ALA A 96 13.83 -18.41 -8.19
N TYR A 97 13.32 -17.56 -7.29
CA TYR A 97 11.92 -17.56 -6.90
C TYR A 97 10.99 -17.13 -8.03
N ASN A 98 11.41 -16.22 -8.92
CA ASN A 98 10.63 -15.85 -10.10
C ASN A 98 10.34 -17.04 -11.01
N PHE A 99 11.34 -17.88 -11.28
CA PHE A 99 11.14 -19.10 -12.07
C PHE A 99 10.07 -19.98 -11.41
N PHE A 100 10.19 -20.22 -10.10
CA PHE A 100 9.21 -21.00 -9.34
C PHE A 100 7.80 -20.37 -9.40
N LEU A 101 7.71 -19.06 -9.12
CA LEU A 101 6.47 -18.31 -9.07
C LEU A 101 5.75 -18.32 -10.42
N PHE A 102 6.41 -17.91 -11.50
CA PHE A 102 5.77 -17.90 -12.82
C PHE A 102 5.42 -19.30 -13.29
N TYR A 103 6.24 -20.31 -13.01
CA TYR A 103 5.88 -21.69 -13.33
C TYR A 103 4.63 -22.16 -12.57
N PHE A 104 4.46 -21.77 -11.30
CA PHE A 104 3.23 -22.00 -10.54
C PHE A 104 2.01 -21.34 -11.20
N PHE A 105 2.14 -20.09 -11.65
CA PHE A 105 1.03 -19.39 -12.29
C PHE A 105 0.68 -19.93 -13.70
N ILE A 106 1.64 -20.55 -14.39
CA ILE A 106 1.42 -21.23 -15.68
C ILE A 106 0.82 -22.63 -15.44
N ASN A 107 1.29 -23.38 -14.45
CA ASN A 107 0.90 -24.78 -14.20
C ASN A 107 0.44 -25.00 -12.73
N PRO A 108 -0.63 -24.32 -12.27
CA PRO A 108 -1.00 -24.32 -10.86
C PRO A 108 -1.40 -25.71 -10.36
N VAL A 109 -2.16 -26.47 -11.15
CA VAL A 109 -2.60 -27.84 -10.76
C VAL A 109 -1.40 -28.75 -10.53
N THR A 110 -0.49 -28.83 -11.52
CA THR A 110 0.71 -29.66 -11.42
C THR A 110 1.61 -29.27 -10.25
N MET A 111 1.67 -27.98 -9.93
CA MET A 111 2.47 -27.50 -8.81
C MET A 111 1.81 -27.77 -7.47
N THR A 112 0.49 -27.63 -7.38
CA THR A 112 -0.29 -28.06 -6.20
C THR A 112 -0.07 -29.54 -5.94
N ASP A 113 -0.23 -30.40 -6.94
CA ASP A 113 -0.10 -31.86 -6.80
C ASP A 113 1.31 -32.30 -6.37
N LYS A 114 2.36 -31.59 -6.80
CA LYS A 114 3.76 -31.96 -6.53
C LYS A 114 4.29 -31.42 -5.20
N PHE A 115 3.88 -30.22 -4.82
CA PHE A 115 4.49 -29.50 -3.70
C PHE A 115 3.57 -29.34 -2.49
N PHE A 116 2.28 -29.62 -2.65
CA PHE A 116 1.27 -29.50 -1.60
C PHE A 116 0.55 -30.84 -1.46
N SER A 117 0.05 -31.15 -0.26
CA SER A 117 -0.61 -32.44 -0.02
C SER A 117 -1.85 -32.59 -0.90
N TYR A 118 -2.19 -33.83 -1.30
CA TYR A 118 -3.35 -34.14 -2.15
C TYR A 118 -4.69 -33.59 -1.62
N GLN A 119 -4.78 -33.33 -0.30
CA GLN A 119 -5.94 -32.68 0.33
C GLN A 119 -6.05 -31.17 0.06
N ALA A 120 -5.05 -30.53 -0.57
CA ALA A 120 -5.08 -29.11 -0.90
C ALA A 120 -6.02 -28.78 -2.08
N GLY A 121 -6.36 -29.75 -2.94
CA GLY A 121 -7.36 -29.62 -3.99
C GLY A 121 -7.19 -28.42 -4.95
N LEU A 122 -8.12 -28.28 -5.90
CA LEU A 122 -8.20 -27.10 -6.76
C LEU A 122 -8.62 -25.84 -5.99
N GLU A 123 -9.30 -26.02 -4.85
CA GLU A 123 -9.86 -24.95 -4.02
C GLU A 123 -8.80 -24.12 -3.29
N MET A 124 -7.62 -24.68 -2.96
CA MET A 124 -6.55 -23.89 -2.33
C MET A 124 -5.70 -23.08 -3.32
N ILE A 125 -5.83 -23.29 -4.64
CA ILE A 125 -5.00 -22.60 -5.64
C ILE A 125 -5.03 -21.07 -5.47
N PRO A 126 -6.19 -20.41 -5.30
CA PRO A 126 -6.24 -18.95 -5.08
C PRO A 126 -5.47 -18.52 -3.83
N THR A 127 -5.63 -19.25 -2.73
CA THR A 127 -4.94 -18.99 -1.45
C THR A 127 -3.43 -19.17 -1.59
N LEU A 128 -2.98 -20.24 -2.25
CA LEU A 128 -1.57 -20.48 -2.52
C LEU A 128 -0.98 -19.38 -3.41
N LYS A 129 -1.67 -18.97 -4.47
CA LYS A 129 -1.24 -17.83 -5.30
C LYS A 129 -1.06 -16.56 -4.49
N ALA A 130 -2.01 -16.24 -3.61
CA ALA A 130 -1.90 -15.08 -2.73
C ALA A 130 -0.67 -15.18 -1.80
N ILE A 131 -0.44 -16.33 -1.15
CA ILE A 131 0.73 -16.56 -0.29
C ILE A 131 2.04 -16.38 -1.06
N LEU A 132 2.13 -16.98 -2.26
CA LEU A 132 3.33 -16.90 -3.08
C LEU A 132 3.62 -15.46 -3.54
N VAL A 133 2.60 -14.68 -3.84
CA VAL A 133 2.73 -13.27 -4.20
C VAL A 133 3.10 -12.42 -2.98
N VAL A 134 2.52 -12.67 -1.82
CA VAL A 134 2.90 -11.97 -0.58
C VAL A 134 4.38 -12.22 -0.26
N PHE A 135 4.86 -13.46 -0.42
CA PHE A 135 6.28 -13.77 -0.28
C PHE A 135 7.14 -13.09 -1.36
N TYR A 136 6.67 -13.02 -2.60
CA TYR A 136 7.36 -12.27 -3.66
C TYR A 136 7.54 -10.79 -3.29
N ILE A 137 6.47 -10.15 -2.82
CA ILE A 137 6.46 -8.76 -2.40
C ILE A 137 7.39 -8.56 -1.20
N SER A 138 7.39 -9.48 -0.23
CA SER A 138 8.25 -9.37 0.95
C SER A 138 9.75 -9.45 0.61
N LEU A 139 10.14 -10.27 -0.37
CA LEU A 139 11.53 -10.31 -0.86
C LEU A 139 11.96 -8.96 -1.46
N TRP A 140 11.12 -8.37 -2.31
CA TRP A 140 11.39 -7.06 -2.90
C TRP A 140 11.42 -5.94 -1.86
N LEU A 141 10.47 -5.94 -0.92
CA LEU A 141 10.46 -4.98 0.19
C LEU A 141 11.72 -5.12 1.04
N GLY A 142 12.11 -6.35 1.41
CA GLY A 142 13.33 -6.61 2.17
C GLY A 142 14.58 -6.09 1.45
N TYR A 143 14.71 -6.36 0.15
CA TYR A 143 15.79 -5.83 -0.67
C TYR A 143 15.81 -4.30 -0.70
N LEU A 144 14.64 -3.66 -0.91
CA LEU A 144 14.52 -2.21 -0.94
C LEU A 144 14.88 -1.59 0.42
N PHE A 145 14.35 -2.13 1.52
CA PHE A 145 14.61 -1.63 2.87
C PHE A 145 16.11 -1.69 3.21
N ILE A 146 16.80 -2.79 2.92
CA ILE A 146 18.25 -2.87 3.16
C ILE A 146 19.00 -1.84 2.29
N CYS A 147 18.63 -1.70 1.01
CA CYS A 147 19.23 -0.70 0.13
C CYS A 147 19.03 0.74 0.65
N ILE A 148 17.84 1.05 1.16
CA ILE A 148 17.50 2.36 1.71
C ILE A 148 18.30 2.59 3.01
N THR A 149 18.32 1.61 3.92
CA THR A 149 19.04 1.70 5.20
C THR A 149 20.54 1.93 4.98
N GLU A 150 21.18 1.14 4.10
CA GLU A 150 22.61 1.34 3.79
C GLU A 150 22.88 2.73 3.20
N ARG A 151 21.94 3.28 2.43
CA ARG A 151 22.08 4.60 1.83
C ARG A 151 21.90 5.72 2.85
N ILE A 152 20.90 5.63 3.72
CA ILE A 152 20.64 6.60 4.79
C ILE A 152 21.83 6.65 5.76
N MET A 153 22.38 5.48 6.11
CA MET A 153 23.51 5.38 7.04
C MET A 153 24.88 5.64 6.39
N SER A 154 24.92 5.97 5.09
CA SER A 154 26.18 6.27 4.41
C SER A 154 26.77 7.61 4.88
N PRO A 155 28.10 7.73 5.11
CA PRO A 155 28.74 8.98 5.52
C PRO A 155 28.40 10.18 4.62
N SER A 156 28.22 9.94 3.31
CA SER A 156 27.82 10.96 2.34
C SER A 156 26.40 11.52 2.53
N SER A 157 25.52 10.78 3.23
CA SER A 157 24.13 11.19 3.46
C SER A 157 23.99 12.15 4.64
N TYR A 158 24.92 12.11 5.60
CA TYR A 158 24.89 12.97 6.80
C TYR A 158 25.08 14.46 6.50
N HIS A 159 25.67 14.80 5.37
CA HIS A 159 25.93 16.20 4.98
C HIS A 159 24.93 16.74 3.93
N SER A 160 23.89 15.97 3.56
CA SER A 160 22.93 16.38 2.54
C SER A 160 21.48 16.33 3.04
N SER A 161 21.13 17.27 3.93
CA SER A 161 19.75 17.46 4.43
C SER A 161 18.72 17.54 3.28
N LEU A 162 19.08 18.22 2.19
CA LEU A 162 18.28 18.32 0.96
C LEU A 162 17.98 16.96 0.30
N TYR A 163 18.95 16.03 0.29
CA TYR A 163 18.73 14.70 -0.27
C TYR A 163 17.77 13.87 0.60
N MET A 164 17.96 13.94 1.91
CA MET A 164 17.10 13.25 2.88
C MET A 164 15.66 13.78 2.84
N ASN A 165 15.48 15.10 2.72
CA ASN A 165 14.16 15.72 2.56
C ASN A 165 13.46 15.23 1.28
N LYS A 166 14.18 15.17 0.15
CA LYS A 166 13.64 14.64 -1.11
C LYS A 166 13.22 13.18 -1.00
N LEU A 167 14.03 12.36 -0.34
CA LEU A 167 13.76 10.94 -0.14
C LEU A 167 12.52 10.75 0.75
N LEU A 168 12.46 11.43 1.91
CA LEU A 168 11.31 11.35 2.81
C LEU A 168 10.03 11.88 2.15
N LYS A 169 10.13 12.98 1.38
CA LYS A 169 9.00 13.50 0.59
C LYS A 169 8.49 12.45 -0.39
N ALA A 170 9.39 11.78 -1.11
CA ALA A 170 8.99 10.72 -2.04
C ALA A 170 8.29 9.57 -1.31
N PHE A 171 8.75 9.20 -0.10
CA PHE A 171 8.07 8.20 0.73
C PHE A 171 6.66 8.63 1.16
N LEU A 172 6.49 9.88 1.63
CA LEU A 172 5.18 10.39 2.01
C LEU A 172 4.21 10.41 0.82
N LEU A 173 4.67 10.87 -0.34
CA LEU A 173 3.84 10.90 -1.55
C LEU A 173 3.51 9.50 -2.07
N ALA A 174 4.47 8.57 -2.06
CA ALA A 174 4.22 7.18 -2.41
C ALA A 174 3.25 6.52 -1.41
N GLY A 175 3.41 6.79 -0.12
CA GLY A 175 2.51 6.34 0.94
C GLY A 175 1.08 6.89 0.76
N ALA A 176 0.93 8.16 0.36
CA ALA A 176 -0.36 8.77 0.06
C ALA A 176 -1.08 8.05 -1.09
N VAL A 177 -0.38 7.78 -2.18
CA VAL A 177 -0.94 7.04 -3.33
C VAL A 177 -1.26 5.62 -2.93
N PHE A 178 -0.33 4.93 -2.28
CA PHE A 178 -0.50 3.54 -1.85
C PHE A 178 -1.70 3.38 -0.92
N TYR A 179 -1.82 4.22 0.11
CA TYR A 179 -2.91 4.14 1.08
C TYR A 179 -4.26 4.48 0.45
N THR A 180 -4.29 5.42 -0.50
CA THR A 180 -5.48 5.73 -1.30
C THR A 180 -5.92 4.52 -2.14
N VAL A 181 -5.01 3.94 -2.94
CA VAL A 181 -5.33 2.79 -3.79
C VAL A 181 -5.75 1.59 -2.96
N LEU A 182 -5.02 1.31 -1.87
CA LEU A 182 -5.32 0.19 -0.98
C LEU A 182 -6.73 0.32 -0.42
N PHE A 183 -7.09 1.48 0.11
CA PHE A 183 -8.42 1.66 0.69
C PHE A 183 -9.53 1.56 -0.37
N PHE A 184 -9.48 2.39 -1.41
CA PHE A 184 -10.54 2.47 -2.43
C PHE A 184 -10.66 1.23 -3.31
N TYR A 185 -9.63 0.36 -3.37
CA TYR A 185 -9.76 -0.93 -4.01
C TYR A 185 -10.23 -1.99 -3.00
N TYR A 186 -9.44 -2.24 -1.96
CA TYR A 186 -9.64 -3.39 -1.05
C TYR A 186 -10.97 -3.26 -0.30
N TYR A 187 -11.21 -2.12 0.35
CA TYR A 187 -12.42 -1.93 1.15
C TYR A 187 -13.68 -1.85 0.30
N THR A 188 -13.58 -1.46 -0.98
CA THR A 188 -14.72 -1.52 -1.90
C THR A 188 -15.09 -2.96 -2.25
N ILE A 189 -14.10 -3.84 -2.48
CA ILE A 189 -14.36 -5.28 -2.66
C ILE A 189 -15.01 -5.87 -1.39
N GLU A 190 -14.44 -5.62 -0.22
CA GLU A 190 -14.98 -6.11 1.06
C GLU A 190 -16.41 -5.61 1.33
N MET A 191 -16.68 -4.34 0.98
CA MET A 191 -18.03 -3.76 1.07
C MET A 191 -19.01 -4.52 0.18
N PHE A 192 -18.67 -4.80 -1.09
CA PHE A 192 -19.56 -5.54 -1.98
C PHE A 192 -19.79 -6.98 -1.52
N ILE A 193 -18.74 -7.67 -1.07
CA ILE A 193 -18.86 -9.03 -0.50
C ILE A 193 -19.82 -9.04 0.69
N ALA A 194 -19.73 -8.04 1.57
CA ALA A 194 -20.62 -7.92 2.72
C ALA A 194 -22.09 -7.65 2.31
N ILE A 195 -22.30 -6.86 1.25
CA ILE A 195 -23.64 -6.60 0.68
C ILE A 195 -24.22 -7.89 0.08
N ASP A 196 -23.44 -8.60 -0.75
CA ASP A 196 -23.87 -9.84 -1.41
C ASP A 196 -24.19 -10.93 -0.38
N LYS A 197 -23.34 -11.06 0.64
CA LYS A 197 -23.60 -11.99 1.75
C LYS A 197 -24.91 -11.67 2.47
N ALA A 198 -25.16 -10.39 2.78
CA ALA A 198 -26.42 -9.97 3.39
C ALA A 198 -27.64 -10.21 2.48
N ALA A 199 -27.46 -10.16 1.15
CA ALA A 199 -28.50 -10.46 0.19
C ALA A 199 -28.84 -11.96 0.15
N ILE A 200 -27.82 -12.83 0.03
CA ILE A 200 -27.94 -14.29 -0.04
C ILE A 200 -28.55 -14.86 1.24
N GLU A 201 -28.07 -14.41 2.40
CA GLU A 201 -28.53 -14.88 3.71
C GLU A 201 -29.89 -14.28 4.11
N LYS A 202 -30.55 -13.55 3.20
CA LYS A 202 -31.86 -12.89 3.38
C LYS A 202 -31.93 -12.03 4.64
N PHE A 203 -30.85 -11.31 4.93
CA PHE A 203 -30.80 -10.42 6.08
C PHE A 203 -31.72 -9.20 5.92
N SER A 204 -31.94 -8.49 7.02
CA SER A 204 -32.71 -7.25 7.03
C SER A 204 -32.13 -6.24 6.02
N GLU A 205 -32.98 -5.35 5.48
CA GLU A 205 -32.51 -4.26 4.61
C GLU A 205 -31.45 -3.40 5.31
N THR A 206 -31.54 -3.24 6.63
CA THR A 206 -30.53 -2.55 7.42
C THR A 206 -29.16 -3.24 7.34
N ALA A 207 -29.12 -4.57 7.38
CA ALA A 207 -27.87 -5.33 7.25
C ALA A 207 -27.24 -5.22 5.86
N ARG A 208 -28.04 -4.94 4.82
CA ARG A 208 -27.55 -4.69 3.45
C ARG A 208 -26.97 -3.29 3.27
N ILE A 209 -27.50 -2.31 3.98
CA ILE A 209 -27.04 -0.91 3.90
C ILE A 209 -25.83 -0.66 4.81
N TYR A 210 -25.74 -1.36 5.94
CA TYR A 210 -24.68 -1.16 6.94
C TYR A 210 -23.25 -1.23 6.37
N PRO A 211 -22.87 -2.17 5.47
CA PRO A 211 -21.53 -2.20 4.88
C PRO A 211 -21.12 -0.91 4.15
N ILE A 212 -22.07 -0.19 3.55
CA ILE A 212 -21.81 1.09 2.88
C ILE A 212 -21.45 2.16 3.91
N LEU A 213 -22.17 2.17 5.05
CA LEU A 213 -21.90 3.10 6.14
C LEU A 213 -20.56 2.80 6.80
N ASP A 214 -20.25 1.53 7.04
CA ASP A 214 -18.96 1.10 7.59
C ASP A 214 -17.80 1.47 6.64
N TYR A 215 -17.97 1.28 5.33
CA TYR A 215 -17.02 1.75 4.32
C TYR A 215 -16.77 3.26 4.39
N ILE A 216 -17.81 4.08 4.51
CA ILE A 216 -17.67 5.55 4.62
C ILE A 216 -16.92 5.93 5.91
N LEU A 217 -17.31 5.34 7.05
CA LEU A 217 -16.69 5.62 8.34
C LEU A 217 -15.22 5.17 8.40
N ALA A 218 -14.88 4.06 7.75
CA ALA A 218 -13.50 3.59 7.60
C ALA A 218 -12.65 4.49 6.68
N GLY A 219 -13.27 5.14 5.68
CA GLY A 219 -12.57 5.99 4.72
C GLY A 219 -12.17 7.36 5.24
N ILE A 220 -12.92 7.91 6.20
CA ILE A 220 -12.62 9.23 6.77
C ILE A 220 -11.22 9.27 7.42
N PRO A 221 -10.83 8.35 8.32
CA PRO A 221 -9.47 8.29 8.87
C PRO A 221 -8.38 8.16 7.79
N VAL A 222 -8.67 7.44 6.71
CA VAL A 222 -7.74 7.26 5.58
C VAL A 222 -7.46 8.59 4.90
N VAL A 223 -8.51 9.36 4.59
CA VAL A 223 -8.37 10.68 3.97
C VAL A 223 -7.53 11.62 4.83
N PHE A 224 -7.78 11.66 6.15
CA PHE A 224 -6.99 12.50 7.04
C PHE A 224 -5.53 12.05 7.16
N THR A 225 -5.26 10.75 7.13
CA THR A 225 -3.88 10.22 7.10
C THR A 225 -3.16 10.64 5.82
N VAL A 226 -3.85 10.57 4.66
CA VAL A 226 -3.31 11.05 3.39
C VAL A 226 -3.02 12.55 3.45
N LEU A 227 -3.88 13.35 4.09
CA LEU A 227 -3.62 14.78 4.30
C LEU A 227 -2.36 15.02 5.15
N ILE A 228 -2.13 14.23 6.21
CA ILE A 228 -0.89 14.31 7.00
C ILE A 228 0.34 14.06 6.10
N PHE A 229 0.30 13.06 5.21
CA PHE A 229 1.40 12.81 4.29
C PHE A 229 1.65 13.98 3.33
N LEU A 230 0.60 14.62 2.84
CA LEU A 230 0.72 15.80 1.98
C LEU A 230 1.29 17.00 2.73
N GLU A 231 0.85 17.25 3.97
CA GLU A 231 1.38 18.34 4.79
C GLU A 231 2.82 18.07 5.24
N GLY A 232 3.18 16.81 5.50
CA GLY A 232 4.57 16.43 5.76
C GLY A 232 5.46 16.66 4.52
N ALA A 233 4.94 16.38 3.32
CA ALA A 233 5.63 16.69 2.08
C ALA A 233 5.78 18.21 1.85
N ASN A 234 4.78 19.02 2.24
CA ASN A 234 4.87 20.49 2.22
C ASN A 234 5.95 21.00 3.18
N LEU A 235 6.01 20.46 4.40
CA LEU A 235 7.05 20.81 5.38
C LEU A 235 8.44 20.54 4.82
N LEU A 236 8.66 19.38 4.20
CA LEU A 236 9.95 19.03 3.59
C LEU A 236 10.33 19.92 2.39
N ASP A 237 9.34 20.49 1.69
CA ASP A 237 9.57 21.50 0.64
C ASP A 237 9.93 22.87 1.23
N ALA A 238 9.34 23.22 2.37
CA ALA A 238 9.61 24.47 3.09
C ALA A 238 10.98 24.46 3.79
N MET A 239 11.48 23.28 4.19
CA MET A 239 12.84 23.09 4.72
C MET A 239 13.90 23.31 3.62
N LYS A 240 14.26 24.58 3.38
CA LYS A 240 15.32 25.04 2.48
C LYS A 240 16.69 24.96 3.16
N LYS A 241 17.76 25.44 2.49
CA LYS A 241 19.12 25.48 3.07
C LYS A 241 19.23 26.38 4.31
N GLU A 242 18.45 27.44 4.36
CA GLU A 242 18.28 28.28 5.55
C GLU A 242 17.10 27.72 6.34
N HIS A 243 17.39 27.20 7.53
CA HIS A 243 16.40 26.59 8.40
C HIS A 243 15.63 27.65 9.20
N LEU A 244 14.43 27.27 9.63
CA LEU A 244 13.56 28.03 10.54
C LEU A 244 13.11 29.36 9.94
N GLN A 245 12.65 29.34 8.69
CA GLN A 245 11.96 30.46 8.06
C GLN A 245 10.46 30.44 8.38
N GLU A 246 9.77 31.56 8.16
CA GLU A 246 8.32 31.68 8.38
C GLU A 246 7.51 30.64 7.57
N GLU A 247 7.95 30.33 6.35
CA GLU A 247 7.35 29.28 5.50
C GLU A 247 7.41 27.89 6.15
N GLU A 248 8.53 27.56 6.81
CA GLU A 248 8.75 26.28 7.49
C GLU A 248 7.88 26.18 8.74
N ASN A 249 7.80 27.24 9.55
CA ASN A 249 6.94 27.30 10.72
C ASN A 249 5.46 27.13 10.33
N LYS A 250 5.00 27.86 9.29
CA LYS A 250 3.63 27.73 8.78
C LYS A 250 3.32 26.31 8.29
N ALA A 251 4.25 25.66 7.60
CA ALA A 251 4.08 24.28 7.16
C ALA A 251 4.03 23.29 8.34
N ALA A 252 4.84 23.51 9.38
CA ALA A 252 4.82 22.71 10.60
C ALA A 252 3.50 22.84 11.36
N ILE A 253 2.96 24.06 11.48
CA ILE A 253 1.63 24.31 12.09
C ILE A 253 0.54 23.55 11.32
N ASN A 254 0.53 23.65 9.98
CA ASN A 254 -0.44 22.93 9.15
C ASN A 254 -0.36 21.41 9.32
N LEU A 255 0.85 20.86 9.44
CA LEU A 255 1.07 19.44 9.73
C LEU A 255 0.50 19.02 11.09
N GLY A 256 0.71 19.84 12.12
CA GLY A 256 0.14 19.62 13.45
C GLY A 256 -1.38 19.68 13.46
N GLU A 257 -1.97 20.66 12.75
CA GLU A 257 -3.41 20.77 12.60
C GLU A 257 -4.01 19.57 11.84
N ALA A 258 -3.36 19.10 10.78
CA ALA A 258 -3.78 17.90 10.07
C ALA A 258 -3.78 16.67 10.99
N GLY A 259 -2.74 16.52 11.82
CA GLY A 259 -2.66 15.51 12.87
C GLY A 259 -3.85 15.58 13.85
N LYS A 260 -4.08 16.76 14.42
CA LYS A 260 -5.20 17.00 15.34
C LYS A 260 -6.55 16.63 14.72
N ARG A 261 -6.83 17.06 13.49
CA ARG A 261 -8.07 16.73 12.77
C ARG A 261 -8.19 15.22 12.53
N CYS A 262 -7.09 14.54 12.18
CA CYS A 262 -7.06 13.09 12.00
C CYS A 262 -7.42 12.33 13.29
N ILE A 263 -6.91 12.76 14.45
CA ILE A 263 -7.26 12.14 15.74
C ILE A 263 -8.75 12.26 16.01
N TYR A 264 -9.31 13.48 15.93
CA TYR A 264 -10.75 13.67 16.17
C TYR A 264 -11.60 12.85 15.21
N ALA A 265 -11.26 12.88 13.92
CA ALA A 265 -11.98 12.13 12.91
C ALA A 265 -11.92 10.61 13.18
N THR A 266 -10.74 10.08 13.50
CA THR A 266 -10.53 8.65 13.76
C THR A 266 -11.27 8.17 15.00
N VAL A 267 -11.12 8.88 16.11
CA VAL A 267 -11.80 8.53 17.36
C VAL A 267 -13.32 8.64 17.19
N SER A 268 -13.81 9.70 16.55
CA SER A 268 -15.24 9.90 16.31
C SER A 268 -15.82 8.81 15.41
N CYS A 269 -15.14 8.43 14.32
CA CYS A 269 -15.59 7.36 13.43
C CYS A 269 -15.63 6.00 14.14
N ASN A 270 -14.62 5.68 14.96
CA ASN A 270 -14.60 4.42 15.71
C ASN A 270 -15.74 4.37 16.74
N ILE A 271 -15.95 5.46 17.51
CA ILE A 271 -17.06 5.55 18.46
C ILE A 271 -18.40 5.41 17.73
N LEU A 272 -18.56 6.13 16.62
CA LEU A 272 -19.79 6.12 15.84
C LEU A 272 -20.08 4.74 15.24
N SER A 273 -19.06 4.07 14.68
CA SER A 273 -19.22 2.70 14.17
C SER A 273 -19.64 1.74 15.28
N ASN A 274 -19.00 1.80 16.45
CA ASN A 274 -19.36 0.98 17.61
C ASN A 274 -20.79 1.25 18.10
N VAL A 275 -21.20 2.52 18.18
CA VAL A 275 -22.57 2.91 18.60
C VAL A 275 -23.59 2.40 17.58
N ILE A 276 -23.32 2.56 16.29
CA ILE A 276 -24.21 2.06 15.22
C ILE A 276 -24.32 0.54 15.28
N GLN A 277 -23.21 -0.18 15.43
CA GLN A 277 -23.22 -1.64 15.59
C GLN A 277 -24.04 -2.06 16.81
N LEU A 278 -23.92 -1.35 17.93
CA LEU A 278 -24.70 -1.63 19.15
C LEU A 278 -26.20 -1.39 18.94
N LEU A 279 -26.58 -0.26 18.32
CA LEU A 279 -27.97 0.08 18.05
C LEU A 279 -28.62 -0.88 17.05
N LEU A 280 -27.84 -1.33 16.06
CA LEU A 280 -28.29 -2.23 15.00
C LEU A 280 -28.01 -3.70 15.32
N ALA A 281 -27.53 -4.03 16.53
CA ALA A 281 -27.11 -5.37 16.92
C ALA A 281 -28.16 -6.46 16.65
N LYS A 282 -29.44 -6.17 16.87
CA LYS A 282 -30.54 -7.12 16.61
C LYS A 282 -30.87 -7.30 15.11
N GLN A 283 -30.42 -6.36 14.28
CA GLN A 283 -30.64 -6.33 12.83
C GLN A 283 -29.40 -6.79 12.06
N LEU A 284 -28.22 -6.73 12.68
CA LEU A 284 -26.93 -7.19 12.18
C LEU A 284 -26.66 -8.62 12.69
N ASN A 285 -26.80 -9.60 11.81
CA ASN A 285 -26.61 -11.02 12.17
C ASN A 285 -25.14 -11.43 12.37
N ASN A 286 -24.18 -10.60 11.95
CA ASN A 286 -22.75 -10.74 12.26
C ASN A 286 -22.26 -9.48 12.95
N ILE A 287 -22.25 -9.47 14.29
CA ILE A 287 -21.58 -8.42 15.05
C ILE A 287 -20.15 -8.89 15.31
N ASN A 288 -19.25 -8.58 14.38
CA ASN A 288 -17.83 -8.63 14.69
C ASN A 288 -17.52 -7.41 15.57
N PHE A 289 -17.70 -7.55 16.89
CA PHE A 289 -17.12 -6.63 17.87
C PHE A 289 -15.60 -6.80 17.88
N SER A 290 -14.96 -6.47 16.75
CA SER A 290 -13.53 -6.22 16.74
C SER A 290 -13.35 -4.79 17.21
N ALA A 291 -12.68 -4.59 18.34
CA ALA A 291 -12.18 -3.27 18.73
C ALA A 291 -11.11 -2.86 17.70
N ASN A 292 -11.54 -2.42 16.52
CA ASN A 292 -10.65 -2.05 15.44
C ASN A 292 -10.16 -0.62 15.70
N ILE A 293 -9.26 -0.49 16.69
CA ILE A 293 -8.56 0.77 16.91
C ILE A 293 -7.71 0.99 15.67
N SER A 294 -8.08 1.98 14.87
CA SER A 294 -7.33 2.44 13.70
C SER A 294 -5.97 3.02 14.13
N PHE A 295 -5.06 2.13 14.51
CA PHE A 295 -3.79 2.45 15.14
C PHE A 295 -2.89 3.25 14.20
N PHE A 296 -2.85 2.88 12.92
CA PHE A 296 -2.00 3.54 11.95
C PHE A 296 -2.34 5.03 11.75
N PRO A 297 -3.61 5.44 11.50
CA PRO A 297 -4.00 6.85 11.50
C PRO A 297 -3.65 7.59 12.79
N LEU A 298 -3.90 6.98 13.96
CA LEU A 298 -3.64 7.62 15.26
C LEU A 298 -2.16 7.86 15.51
N VAL A 299 -1.31 6.84 15.29
CA VAL A 299 0.14 6.97 15.46
C VAL A 299 0.72 7.99 14.48
N THR A 300 0.30 7.94 13.21
CA THR A 300 0.75 8.90 12.19
C THR A 300 0.38 10.33 12.59
N ALA A 301 -0.82 10.54 13.11
CA ALA A 301 -1.28 11.85 13.59
C ALA A 301 -0.53 12.34 14.83
N LEU A 302 -0.25 11.45 15.79
CA LEU A 302 0.53 11.79 16.98
C LEU A 302 1.96 12.16 16.61
N LEU A 303 2.61 11.38 15.74
CA LEU A 303 3.95 11.68 15.23
C LEU A 303 3.98 13.02 14.50
N SER A 304 2.97 13.34 13.69
CA SER A 304 2.91 14.61 12.98
C SER A 304 2.74 15.80 13.93
N MET A 305 1.97 15.64 15.00
CA MET A 305 1.81 16.65 16.05
C MET A 305 3.08 16.86 16.88
N ILE A 306 3.78 15.77 17.26
CA ILE A 306 5.07 15.85 17.96
C ILE A 306 6.09 16.58 17.10
N LEU A 307 6.17 16.24 15.81
CA LEU A 307 7.08 16.89 14.88
C LEU A 307 6.75 18.39 14.73
N ALA A 308 5.46 18.74 14.61
CA ALA A 308 5.02 20.14 14.55
C ALA A 308 5.39 20.92 15.82
N ALA A 309 5.24 20.31 17.00
CA ALA A 309 5.62 20.94 18.27
C ALA A 309 7.14 21.20 18.36
N TYR A 310 7.95 20.24 17.91
CA TYR A 310 9.40 20.39 17.85
C TYR A 310 9.84 21.56 16.94
N PHE A 311 9.25 21.67 15.74
CA PHE A 311 9.57 22.77 14.83
C PHE A 311 9.11 24.13 15.37
N LYS A 312 7.98 24.17 16.08
CA LYS A 312 7.49 25.39 16.73
C LYS A 312 8.47 25.85 17.82
N GLU A 313 8.91 24.96 18.69
CA GLU A 313 9.89 25.27 19.75
C GLU A 313 11.22 25.74 19.16
N ALA A 314 11.71 25.07 18.11
CA ALA A 314 12.94 25.48 17.43
C ALA A 314 12.83 26.88 16.79
N TRP A 315 11.65 27.24 16.28
CA TRP A 315 11.40 28.56 15.71
C TRP A 315 11.33 29.65 16.79
N GLU A 316 10.63 29.40 17.90
CA GLU A 316 10.55 30.33 19.04
C GLU A 316 11.94 30.62 19.64
N LEU A 317 12.82 29.61 19.71
CA LEU A 317 14.20 29.80 20.16
C LEU A 317 14.98 30.74 19.23
N LYS A 318 14.86 30.56 17.91
CA LYS A 318 15.53 31.42 16.92
C LYS A 318 15.02 32.86 16.97
N GLU A 319 13.70 33.05 17.05
CA GLU A 319 13.10 34.39 17.11
C GLU A 319 13.55 35.13 18.37
N ASN A 320 13.61 34.45 19.52
CA ASN A 320 14.13 35.02 20.75
C ASN A 320 15.60 35.42 20.61
N ASP A 321 16.45 34.56 20.06
CA ASP A 321 17.88 34.86 19.85
C ASP A 321 18.07 36.07 18.91
N GLU A 322 17.26 36.22 17.87
CA GLU A 322 17.29 37.38 16.95
C GLU A 322 16.79 38.68 17.60
N LEU A 323 15.94 38.62 18.63
CA LEU A 323 15.48 39.80 19.39
C LEU A 323 16.53 40.35 20.36
N PHE A 324 17.54 39.56 20.73
CA PHE A 324 18.60 39.95 21.68
C PHE A 324 19.90 40.40 21.00
N ILE A 325 19.99 40.38 19.67
CA ILE A 325 21.16 40.81 18.86
C ILE A 325 20.83 42.14 18.17
#